data_AF-A0A2M7J0Q5-F1
#
_entry.id   AF-A0A2M7J0Q5-F1
#
_cell.length_a   1.000
_cell.length_b   1.000
_cell.length_c   1.000
_cell.angle_alpha   90.00
_cell.angle_beta   90.00
_cell.angle_gamma   90.00
#
_symmetry.space_group_name_H-M   'P 1'
#
loop_
_entity.id
_entity.type
_entity.pdbx_description
1 polymer ?
#
loop_
_entity_poly.entity_id
_entity_poly.type
_entity_poly.pdbx_seq_one_letter_code
_entity_poly.pdbx_strand_id
1 'polypeptide(L)' 'MPHVHVSFKDGSRVSIAIDTREILAGSVSPAKRLADVFTDIAANKAKYLAEYRRLNP' A
#
# COMPACT_ATOMS: atom_id res chain seq x y z
N MET A 1 -1.51 -8.02 9.59
CA MET A 1 -2.49 -8.06 8.47
C MET A 1 -1.78 -7.81 7.15
N PRO A 2 -2.27 -8.33 6.01
CA PRO A 2 -1.68 -8.08 4.69
C PRO A 2 -1.68 -6.59 4.33
N HIS A 3 -0.49 -6.03 4.10
CA HIS A 3 -0.31 -4.62 3.76
C HIS A 3 0.89 -4.43 2.82
N VAL A 4 0.91 -3.29 2.12
CA VAL A 4 2.06 -2.84 1.33
C VAL A 4 2.73 -1.65 1.98
N HIS A 5 4.05 -1.55 1.79
CA HIS A 5 4.85 -0.38 2.14
C HIS A 5 5.10 0.45 0.88
N VAL A 6 4.63 1.69 0.88
CA VAL A 6 4.80 2.62 -0.23
C VAL A 6 5.78 3.69 0.19
N SER A 7 6.88 3.80 -0.54
CA SER A 7 7.87 4.86 -0.37
C SER A 7 7.77 5.83 -1.52
N PHE A 8 7.70 7.11 -1.21
CA PHE A 8 7.64 8.16 -2.20
C PHE A 8 9.00 8.86 -2.34
N LYS A 9 9.19 9.57 -3.47
CA LYS A 9 10.44 10.27 -3.79
C LYS A 9 10.82 11.36 -2.80
N ASP A 10 9.85 11.95 -2.10
CA ASP A 10 10.06 12.93 -1.03
C ASP A 10 10.44 12.30 0.32
N GLY A 11 10.67 10.98 0.34
CA GLY A 11 11.04 10.23 1.54
C GLY A 11 9.84 9.85 2.43
N SER A 12 8.63 10.31 2.11
CA SER A 12 7.43 9.90 2.84
C SER A 12 7.16 8.41 2.65
N ARG A 13 6.65 7.77 3.71
CA ARG A 13 6.35 6.34 3.74
C ARG A 13 4.96 6.11 4.30
N VAL A 14 4.22 5.20 3.69
CA VAL A 14 2.87 4.82 4.12
C VAL A 14 2.71 3.32 4.06
N SER A 15 2.12 2.75 5.10
CA SER A 15 1.67 1.36 5.13
C SER A 15 0.17 1.32 4.84
N ILE A 16 -0.24 0.52 3.86
CA ILE A 16 -1.64 0.47 3.39
C ILE A 16 -2.12 -0.98 3.38
N ALA A 17 -3.27 -1.24 4.00
CA ALA A 17 -3.91 -2.55 3.98
C ALA A 17 -4.28 -2.95 2.55
N ILE A 18 -3.94 -4.17 2.13
CA ILE A 18 -4.19 -4.61 0.74
C ILE A 18 -5.69 -4.77 0.47
N ASP A 19 -6.44 -5.30 1.44
CA ASP A 19 -7.87 -5.58 1.26
C ASP A 19 -8.74 -4.32 1.31
N THR A 20 -8.54 -3.48 2.31
CA THR A 20 -9.40 -2.32 2.58
C THR A 20 -8.87 -1.03 1.94
N ARG A 21 -7.58 -0.99 1.57
CA ARG A 21 -6.84 0.23 1.16
C ARG A 21 -6.79 1.30 2.25
N GLU A 22 -7.09 0.93 3.50
CA GLU A 22 -6.94 1.82 4.64
C GLU A 22 -5.46 2.07 4.94
N ILE A 23 -5.15 3.31 5.32
CA ILE A 23 -3.83 3.68 5.77
C ILE A 23 -3.65 3.15 7.20
N LEU A 24 -2.66 2.29 7.38
CA LEU A 24 -2.33 1.71 8.69
C LEU A 24 -1.30 2.53 9.44
N ALA A 25 -0.37 3.16 8.71
CA ALA A 25 0.67 4.00 9.28
C ALA A 25 1.20 5.01 8.25
N GLY A 26 1.62 6.17 8.75
CA GLY A 26 2.19 7.24 7.93
C GLY A 26 1.14 8.11 7.25
N SER A 27 1.62 9.13 6.54
CA SER A 27 0.80 10.07 5.79
C SER A 27 1.62 10.69 4.67
N VAL A 28 0.95 11.11 3.58
CA VAL A 28 1.59 11.79 2.45
C VAL A 28 0.89 13.12 2.21
N SER A 29 1.68 14.15 1.93
CA SER A 29 1.19 15.44 1.47
C SER A 29 1.71 15.76 0.07
N PRO A 30 0.85 16.21 -0.87
CA PRO A 30 -0.61 16.26 -0.77
C PRO A 30 -1.25 14.86 -0.86
N ALA A 31 -2.38 14.66 -0.16
CA ALA A 31 -3.09 13.37 -0.07
C ALA A 31 -3.50 12.78 -1.43
N LYS A 32 -3.72 13.63 -2.46
CA LYS A 32 -4.03 13.19 -3.84
C LYS A 32 -3.01 12.20 -4.43
N ARG A 33 -1.77 12.20 -3.92
CA ARG A 33 -0.71 11.26 -4.34
C ARG A 33 -1.01 9.80 -4.00
N LEU A 34 -1.94 9.55 -3.07
CA LEU A 34 -2.39 8.20 -2.74
C LEU A 34 -3.39 7.65 -3.75
N ALA A 35 -3.97 8.48 -4.62
CA ALA A 35 -4.97 8.01 -5.59
C ALA A 35 -4.41 6.95 -6.55
N ASP A 36 -3.22 7.19 -7.10
CA ASP A 36 -2.54 6.25 -7.99
C ASP A 36 -2.18 4.96 -7.24
N VAL A 37 -1.75 5.09 -5.98
CA VAL A 37 -1.41 3.97 -5.11
C VAL A 37 -2.62 3.09 -4.81
N PHE A 38 -3.76 3.69 -4.47
CA PHE A 38 -4.99 2.95 -4.21
C PHE A 38 -5.51 2.24 -5.47
N THR A 39 -5.34 2.88 -6.64
CA THR A 39 -5.70 2.30 -7.93
C THR A 39 -4.81 1.09 -8.25
N ASP A 40 -3.50 1.22 -8.05
CA ASP A 40 -2.54 0.14 -8.24
C ASP A 40 -2.78 -1.05 -7.30
N ILE A 41 -3.01 -0.79 -6.00
CA ILE A 41 -3.35 -1.85 -5.02
C ILE A 41 -4.63 -2.57 -5.42
N ALA A 42 -5.65 -1.84 -5.89
CA ALA A 42 -6.91 -2.46 -6.32
C ALA A 42 -6.71 -3.35 -7.56
N ALA A 43 -5.97 -2.87 -8.56
CA ALA A 43 -5.68 -3.61 -9.79
C ALA A 43 -4.79 -4.84 -9.56
N ASN A 44 -3.85 -4.76 -8.61
CA ASN A 44 -2.83 -5.77 -8.35
C ASN A 44 -3.06 -6.53 -7.03
N LYS A 45 -4.26 -6.48 -6.45
CA LYS A 45 -4.59 -7.07 -5.14
C LYS A 45 -4.11 -8.51 -4.97
N ALA A 46 -4.42 -9.37 -5.95
CA ALA A 46 -4.05 -10.78 -5.90
C ALA A 46 -2.53 -10.99 -5.85
N LYS A 47 -1.78 -10.20 -6.62
CA LYS A 47 -0.31 -10.23 -6.65
C LYS A 47 0.27 -9.85 -5.29
N TYR A 48 -0.22 -8.76 -4.67
CA TYR A 48 0.28 -8.32 -3.36
C TYR A 48 -0.07 -9.30 -2.24
N LEU A 49 -1.26 -9.90 -2.26
CA LEU A 49 -1.63 -10.93 -1.29
C LEU A 49 -0.77 -12.18 -1.43
N ALA A 50 -0.50 -12.63 -2.66
CA ALA A 50 0.38 -13.77 -2.90
C ALA A 50 1.80 -13.51 -2.38
N GLU A 51 2.36 -12.33 -2.68
CA GLU A 51 3.68 -11.94 -2.22
C GLU A 51 3.73 -11.80 -0.69
N TYR A 52 2.71 -11.20 -0.06
CA TYR A 52 2.62 -11.11 1.39
C TYR A 52 2.65 -12.49 2.05
N ARG A 53 1.85 -13.45 1.54
CA ARG A 53 1.84 -14.83 2.04
C ARG A 53 3.18 -15.53 1.83
N ARG A 54 3.83 -15.30 0.68
CA ARG A 54 5.17 -15.85 0.41
C ARG A 54 6.21 -15.37 1.42
N LEU A 55 6.12 -14.12 1.86
CA LEU A 55 7.04 -13.50 2.82
C LEU A 55 6.66 -13.78 4.29
N ASN A 56 5.42 -14.20 4.56
CA ASN A 56 4.88 -14.47 5.89
C ASN A 56 4.18 -15.83 5.88
N PRO A 57 4.93 -16.94 5.89
CA PRO A 57 4.37 -18.30 5.92
C PRO A 57 3.67 -18.63 7.24
#